data_AF-A0AAE1EY78-F1
#
_entry.id   AF-A0AAE1EY78-F1
#
_cell.length_a   1.000
_cell.length_b   1.000
_cell.length_c   1.000
_cell.angle_alpha   90.00
_cell.angle_beta   90.00
_cell.angle_gamma   90.00
#
_symmetry.space_group_name_H-M   'P 1'
#
loop_
_entity.id
_entity.type
_entity.pdbx_description
1 polymer ?
#
loop_
_entity_poly.entity_id
_entity_poly.type
_entity_poly.pdbx_seq_one_letter_code
_entity_poly.pdbx_strand_id
1 'polypeptide(L)'
;MEKLIFDLADTHFFFNDLEECDQVHIDDVSSDDNGQDLSNYNFATDGFSAANNNASLCLGTGVRGGVDWMRKLAFRYRKIKELFNSCRNNSGSLLDPENREKWHRVRQDIETLTDQWLTEAMKCLQLIASRPNCVNVLVTTTQLVPALAKVLLYGLGSIFPIENIYSATKVGKESCFERIASRFGRKPVYVVVGDGRDEEMAAKQLDFPFWRIQTHHDFVNLYKALSICGL
;
A
#
# COMPACT_ATOMS: atom_id res chain seq x y z
N MET A 1 15.10 -1.74 -9.96
CA MET A 1 14.00 -1.87 -8.97
C MET A 1 12.67 -1.47 -9.57
N GLU A 2 12.54 -0.28 -10.17
CA GLU A 2 11.30 0.18 -10.82
C GLU A 2 10.66 -0.85 -11.76
N LYS A 3 11.44 -1.40 -12.71
CA LYS A 3 10.94 -2.46 -13.59
C LYS A 3 10.34 -3.66 -12.83
N LEU A 4 10.99 -4.13 -11.77
CA LEU A 4 10.48 -5.25 -10.96
C LEU A 4 9.16 -4.92 -10.26
N ILE A 5 8.97 -3.65 -9.85
CA ILE A 5 7.73 -3.18 -9.21
C ILE A 5 6.58 -3.27 -10.21
N PHE A 6 6.76 -2.70 -11.42
CA PHE A 6 5.72 -2.73 -12.44
C PHE A 6 5.48 -4.14 -12.97
N ASP A 7 6.53 -4.93 -13.24
CA ASP A 7 6.39 -6.32 -13.66
C ASP A 7 5.56 -7.14 -12.64
N LEU A 8 5.81 -6.97 -11.33
CA LEU A 8 5.02 -7.63 -10.28
C LEU A 8 3.57 -7.12 -10.25
N ALA A 9 3.39 -5.80 -10.33
CA ALA A 9 2.09 -5.15 -10.30
C ALA A 9 1.20 -5.61 -11.48
N ASP A 10 1.76 -5.66 -12.68
CA ASP A 10 1.07 -6.12 -13.89
C ASP A 10 0.76 -7.60 -13.84
N THR A 11 1.74 -8.42 -13.44
CA THR A 11 1.61 -9.89 -13.49
C THR A 11 0.68 -10.43 -12.40
N HIS A 12 0.71 -9.85 -11.20
CA HIS A 12 0.02 -10.42 -10.04
C HIS A 12 -1.09 -9.54 -9.48
N PHE A 13 -1.04 -8.22 -9.68
CA PHE A 13 -1.97 -7.28 -9.06
C PHE A 13 -2.85 -6.52 -10.05
N PHE A 14 -3.04 -7.07 -11.26
CA PHE A 14 -3.98 -6.54 -12.23
C PHE A 14 -3.74 -5.06 -12.56
N PHE A 15 -2.50 -4.58 -12.52
CA PHE A 15 -2.23 -3.14 -12.63
C PHE A 15 -2.73 -2.56 -13.97
N ASN A 16 -2.50 -3.23 -15.09
CA ASN A 16 -3.10 -2.89 -16.39
C ASN A 16 -4.63 -2.72 -16.36
N ASP A 17 -5.35 -3.49 -15.53
CA ASP A 17 -6.81 -3.37 -15.39
C ASP A 17 -7.19 -2.20 -14.47
N LEU A 18 -6.37 -1.94 -13.45
CA LEU A 18 -6.71 -1.08 -12.31
C LEU A 18 -6.14 0.35 -12.40
N GLU A 19 -5.19 0.62 -13.31
CA GLU A 19 -4.48 1.90 -13.40
C GLU A 19 -5.43 3.12 -13.41
N GLU A 20 -6.47 3.08 -14.26
CA GLU A 20 -7.43 4.17 -14.39
C GLU A 20 -8.50 4.19 -13.28
N CYS A 21 -8.66 3.09 -12.54
CA CYS A 21 -9.64 2.94 -11.46
C CYS A 21 -9.00 2.68 -10.09
N ASP A 22 -7.80 3.21 -9.87
CA ASP A 22 -7.05 3.10 -8.61
C ASP A 22 -7.88 3.56 -7.39
N GLN A 23 -7.69 2.89 -6.27
CA GLN A 23 -8.39 3.14 -5.01
C GLN A 23 -7.45 3.73 -3.96
N VAL A 24 -8.02 4.40 -2.96
CA VAL A 24 -7.23 4.95 -1.84
C VAL A 24 -6.83 3.84 -0.87
N HIS A 25 -7.71 2.86 -0.65
CA HIS A 25 -7.52 1.78 0.31
C HIS A 25 -8.05 0.45 -0.25
N ILE A 26 -7.44 -0.66 0.17
CA ILE A 26 -7.71 -2.02 -0.35
C ILE A 26 -9.18 -2.45 -0.23
N ASP A 27 -9.90 -1.93 0.76
CA ASP A 27 -11.29 -2.29 1.05
C ASP A 27 -12.33 -1.27 0.54
N ASP A 28 -11.93 -0.27 -0.27
CA ASP A 28 -12.84 0.82 -0.73
C ASP A 28 -14.05 0.33 -1.52
N VAL A 29 -13.88 -0.75 -2.27
CA VAL A 29 -14.91 -1.35 -3.13
C VAL A 29 -15.46 -2.66 -2.55
N SER A 30 -15.13 -2.97 -1.30
CA SER A 30 -15.50 -4.25 -0.67
C SER A 30 -17.00 -4.44 -0.50
N SER A 31 -17.79 -3.36 -0.46
CA SER A 31 -19.26 -3.41 -0.38
C SER A 31 -19.94 -4.01 -1.62
N ASP A 32 -19.27 -3.95 -2.77
CA ASP A 32 -19.78 -4.48 -4.04
C ASP A 32 -19.41 -5.96 -4.25
N ASP A 33 -18.57 -6.51 -3.37
CA ASP A 33 -18.18 -7.91 -3.33
C ASP A 33 -19.28 -8.78 -2.72
N ASN A 34 -19.55 -9.93 -3.34
CA ASN A 34 -20.54 -10.90 -2.84
C ASN A 34 -19.91 -12.05 -2.03
N GLY A 35 -18.60 -12.02 -1.79
CA GLY A 35 -17.87 -13.02 -1.04
C GLY A 35 -17.69 -14.36 -1.76
N GLN A 36 -17.93 -14.44 -3.08
CA GLN A 36 -17.73 -15.71 -3.79
C GLN A 36 -16.25 -16.14 -3.77
N ASP A 37 -16.03 -17.46 -3.76
CA ASP A 37 -14.69 -18.02 -3.91
C ASP A 37 -14.10 -17.62 -5.28
N LEU A 38 -12.87 -17.08 -5.26
CA LEU A 38 -12.16 -16.63 -6.44
C LEU A 38 -11.10 -17.63 -6.90
N SER A 39 -11.00 -18.81 -6.28
CA SER A 39 -9.98 -19.81 -6.62
C SER A 39 -10.09 -20.31 -8.06
N ASN A 40 -11.32 -20.42 -8.59
CA ASN A 40 -11.60 -20.82 -9.98
C ASN A 40 -12.11 -19.67 -10.85
N TYR A 41 -12.06 -18.42 -10.36
CA TYR A 41 -12.54 -17.26 -11.10
C TYR A 41 -11.52 -16.84 -12.17
N ASN A 42 -11.96 -16.76 -13.42
CA ASN A 42 -11.08 -16.41 -14.54
C ASN A 42 -11.13 -14.91 -14.87
N PHE A 43 -10.24 -14.14 -14.24
CA PHE A 43 -10.10 -12.69 -14.46
C PHE A 43 -9.80 -12.30 -15.91
N ALA A 44 -9.13 -13.15 -16.69
CA ALA A 44 -8.74 -12.83 -18.07
C ALA A 44 -9.92 -12.84 -19.05
N THR A 45 -11.04 -13.48 -18.69
CA THR A 45 -12.21 -13.63 -19.58
C THR A 45 -13.50 -13.11 -18.94
N ASP A 46 -13.39 -12.42 -17.80
CA ASP A 46 -14.57 -11.89 -17.10
C ASP A 46 -15.16 -10.64 -17.74
N GLY A 47 -14.54 -10.12 -18.80
CA GLY A 47 -15.02 -8.95 -19.55
C GLY A 47 -14.91 -7.64 -18.78
N PHE A 48 -14.10 -7.59 -17.72
CA PHE A 48 -13.72 -6.32 -17.11
C PHE A 48 -12.93 -5.47 -18.11
N SER A 49 -13.20 -4.18 -18.13
CA SER A 49 -12.42 -3.20 -18.86
C SER A 49 -12.25 -1.99 -17.95
N ALA A 50 -11.01 -1.48 -17.85
CA ALA A 50 -10.75 -0.19 -17.24
C ALA A 50 -11.68 0.82 -17.92
N ALA A 51 -12.58 1.43 -17.14
CA ALA A 51 -13.71 2.17 -17.68
C ALA A 51 -13.22 3.19 -18.72
N ASN A 52 -13.52 2.94 -19.99
CA ASN A 52 -13.25 3.91 -21.04
C ASN A 52 -14.05 5.16 -20.67
N ASN A 53 -13.35 6.24 -20.33
CA ASN A 53 -13.89 7.57 -20.17
C ASN A 53 -14.58 7.98 -21.48
N ASN A 54 -15.86 7.61 -21.65
CA ASN A 54 -16.82 8.24 -22.56
C ASN A 54 -18.18 7.54 -22.44
N ALA A 55 -19.11 8.21 -21.75
CA ALA A 55 -20.47 8.46 -22.25
C ALA A 55 -21.23 7.30 -22.95
N SER A 56 -21.15 6.07 -22.46
CA SER A 56 -22.03 4.96 -22.91
C SER A 56 -22.48 4.03 -21.78
N LEU A 57 -22.65 4.60 -20.56
CA LEU A 57 -23.53 4.00 -19.55
C LEU A 57 -25.03 4.09 -19.92
N CYS A 58 -25.32 4.66 -21.10
CA CYS A 58 -26.64 4.78 -21.68
C CYS A 58 -26.58 4.43 -23.17
N LEU A 59 -26.74 3.13 -23.51
CA LEU A 59 -27.48 2.60 -24.68
C LEU A 59 -27.05 1.15 -24.96
N GLY A 60 -27.67 0.22 -24.24
CA GLY A 60 -27.50 -1.21 -24.46
C GLY A 60 -27.70 -2.01 -23.17
N THR A 61 -28.96 -2.24 -22.78
CA THR A 61 -29.36 -3.17 -21.70
C THR A 61 -28.84 -2.87 -20.27
N GLY A 62 -29.33 -1.78 -19.69
CA GLY A 62 -29.71 -1.74 -18.27
C GLY A 62 -28.65 -1.36 -17.23
N VAL A 63 -29.16 -0.78 -16.14
CA VAL A 63 -28.51 -0.41 -14.86
C VAL A 63 -27.59 -1.51 -14.25
N ARG A 64 -27.61 -2.73 -14.80
CA ARG A 64 -26.80 -3.88 -14.38
C ARG A 64 -25.31 -3.76 -14.75
N GLY A 65 -24.95 -2.97 -15.76
CA GLY A 65 -23.54 -2.85 -16.20
C GLY A 65 -22.61 -2.25 -15.14
N GLY A 66 -23.06 -1.19 -14.45
CA GLY A 66 -22.27 -0.57 -13.39
C GLY A 66 -22.11 -1.46 -12.15
N VAL A 67 -23.17 -2.17 -11.75
CA VAL A 67 -23.13 -3.08 -10.59
C VAL A 67 -22.23 -4.28 -10.84
N ASP A 68 -22.30 -4.88 -12.04
CA ASP A 68 -21.43 -5.99 -12.41
C ASP A 68 -19.95 -5.55 -12.52
N TRP A 69 -19.71 -4.35 -13.07
CA TRP A 69 -18.38 -3.77 -13.14
C TRP A 69 -17.78 -3.51 -11.76
N MET A 70 -18.53 -2.89 -10.85
CA MET A 70 -18.10 -2.64 -9.46
C MET A 70 -17.77 -3.94 -8.72
N ARG A 71 -18.56 -5.00 -8.94
CA ARG A 71 -18.30 -6.32 -8.37
C ARG A 71 -16.99 -6.92 -8.89
N LYS A 72 -16.72 -6.82 -10.20
CA LYS A 72 -15.47 -7.29 -10.82
C LYS A 72 -14.24 -6.49 -10.35
N LEU A 73 -14.42 -5.19 -10.10
CA LEU A 73 -13.42 -4.35 -9.47
C LEU A 73 -13.12 -4.83 -8.04
N ALA A 74 -14.16 -5.09 -7.25
CA ALA A 74 -14.04 -5.62 -5.90
C ALA A 74 -13.30 -6.98 -5.84
N PHE A 75 -13.59 -7.89 -6.79
CA PHE A 75 -12.88 -9.16 -6.89
C PHE A 75 -11.38 -9.00 -7.11
N ARG A 76 -10.95 -8.05 -7.94
CA ARG A 76 -9.52 -7.79 -8.17
C ARG A 76 -8.84 -7.30 -6.90
N TYR A 77 -9.42 -6.32 -6.20
CA TYR A 77 -8.86 -5.83 -4.93
C TYR A 77 -8.87 -6.90 -3.83
N ARG A 78 -9.92 -7.71 -3.71
CA ARG A 78 -9.91 -8.85 -2.78
C ARG A 78 -8.85 -9.88 -3.17
N LYS A 79 -8.66 -10.16 -4.46
CA LYS A 79 -7.62 -11.09 -4.91
C LYS A 79 -6.21 -10.58 -4.62
N ILE A 80 -5.97 -9.27 -4.81
CA ILE A 80 -4.73 -8.61 -4.38
C ILE A 80 -4.52 -8.77 -2.88
N LYS A 81 -5.57 -8.57 -2.07
CA LYS A 81 -5.52 -8.75 -0.62
C LYS A 81 -5.14 -10.17 -0.21
N GLU A 82 -5.72 -11.18 -0.84
CA GLU A 82 -5.38 -12.59 -0.63
C GLU A 82 -3.90 -12.87 -0.99
N LEU A 83 -3.45 -12.44 -2.16
CA LEU A 83 -2.08 -12.64 -2.63
C LEU A 83 -1.06 -11.95 -1.73
N PHE A 84 -1.28 -10.66 -1.41
CA PHE A 84 -0.39 -9.90 -0.52
C PHE A 84 -0.25 -10.58 0.84
N ASN A 85 -1.36 -10.99 1.46
CA ASN A 85 -1.32 -11.65 2.76
C ASN A 85 -0.65 -13.03 2.70
N SER A 86 -0.72 -13.72 1.57
CA SER A 86 -0.06 -15.02 1.37
C SER A 86 1.46 -14.87 1.17
N CYS A 87 1.92 -13.78 0.56
CA CYS A 87 3.33 -13.57 0.24
C CYS A 87 4.05 -12.55 1.13
N ARG A 88 3.37 -11.84 2.05
CA ARG A 88 3.97 -10.74 2.86
C ARG A 88 5.20 -11.12 3.70
N ASN A 89 5.36 -12.40 4.02
CA ASN A 89 6.52 -12.94 4.74
C ASN A 89 7.54 -13.63 3.81
N ASN A 90 7.21 -13.78 2.53
CA ASN A 90 8.05 -14.42 1.52
C ASN A 90 7.79 -13.78 0.15
N SER A 91 8.16 -12.50 -0.01
CA SER A 91 7.88 -11.72 -1.23
C SER A 91 8.48 -12.35 -2.49
N GLY A 92 9.55 -13.13 -2.35
CA GLY A 92 10.17 -13.86 -3.45
C GLY A 92 9.32 -15.01 -4.01
N SER A 93 8.22 -15.38 -3.35
CA SER A 93 7.29 -16.42 -3.84
C SER A 93 6.48 -15.99 -5.07
N LEU A 94 6.32 -14.68 -5.28
CA LEU A 94 5.65 -14.13 -6.46
C LEU A 94 6.59 -13.98 -7.66
N LEU A 95 7.90 -14.09 -7.47
CA LEU A 95 8.87 -13.90 -8.54
C LEU A 95 9.31 -15.26 -9.10
N ASP A 96 9.43 -15.35 -10.42
CA ASP A 96 10.12 -16.48 -11.05
C ASP A 96 11.60 -16.54 -10.60
N PRO A 97 12.29 -17.69 -10.75
CA PRO A 97 13.65 -17.85 -10.25
C PRO A 97 14.65 -16.81 -10.79
N GLU A 98 14.50 -16.37 -12.03
CA GLU A 98 15.40 -15.41 -12.67
C GLU A 98 15.18 -14.00 -12.08
N ASN A 99 13.92 -13.57 -12.00
CA ASN A 99 13.56 -12.28 -11.43
C ASN A 99 13.81 -12.23 -9.92
N ARG A 100 13.69 -13.34 -9.21
CA ARG A 100 14.04 -13.44 -7.79
C ARG A 100 15.53 -13.22 -7.54
N GLU A 101 16.40 -13.82 -8.37
CA GLU A 101 17.85 -13.61 -8.29
C GLU A 101 18.21 -12.15 -8.61
N LYS A 102 17.62 -11.57 -9.67
CA LYS A 102 17.80 -10.14 -10.00
C LYS A 102 17.33 -9.25 -8.86
N TRP A 103 16.19 -9.56 -8.25
CA TRP A 103 15.64 -8.83 -7.11
C TRP A 103 16.61 -8.85 -5.92
N HIS A 104 17.16 -10.00 -5.55
CA HIS A 104 18.14 -10.10 -4.46
C HIS A 104 19.39 -9.25 -4.73
N ARG A 105 19.94 -9.30 -5.95
CA ARG A 105 21.11 -8.47 -6.32
C ARG A 105 20.80 -6.98 -6.22
N VAL A 106 19.69 -6.54 -6.84
CA VAL A 106 19.28 -5.13 -6.78
C VAL A 106 19.02 -4.68 -5.35
N ARG A 107 18.46 -5.54 -4.49
CA ARG A 107 18.25 -5.23 -3.07
C ARG A 107 19.56 -5.06 -2.31
N GLN A 108 20.54 -5.94 -2.57
CA GLN A 108 21.87 -5.82 -2.00
C GLN A 108 22.57 -4.53 -2.46
N ASP A 109 22.53 -4.23 -3.76
CA ASP A 109 23.10 -3.00 -4.31
C ASP A 109 22.46 -1.75 -3.70
N ILE A 110 21.14 -1.74 -3.50
CA ILE A 110 20.44 -0.63 -2.82
C ILE A 110 20.92 -0.48 -1.39
N GLU A 111 21.00 -1.55 -0.59
CA GLU A 111 21.50 -1.45 0.79
C GLU A 111 22.94 -0.91 0.83
N THR A 112 23.81 -1.35 -0.08
CA THR A 112 25.18 -0.84 -0.17
C THR A 112 25.23 0.63 -0.59
N LEU A 113 24.49 1.02 -1.63
CA LEU A 113 24.51 2.39 -2.16
C LEU A 113 23.82 3.41 -1.26
N THR A 114 22.91 2.96 -0.39
CA THR A 114 22.17 3.83 0.54
C THR A 114 22.69 3.78 1.96
N ASP A 115 23.89 3.19 2.17
CA ASP A 115 24.49 3.00 3.48
C ASP A 115 23.49 2.42 4.49
N GLN A 116 22.80 1.36 4.08
CA GLN A 116 21.82 0.62 4.90
C GLN A 116 20.62 1.46 5.37
N TRP A 117 20.18 2.45 4.58
CA TRP A 117 19.05 3.33 4.90
C TRP A 117 17.79 2.57 5.35
N LEU A 118 17.38 1.57 4.58
CA LEU A 118 16.19 0.78 4.92
C LEU A 118 16.43 -0.10 6.14
N THR A 119 17.64 -0.64 6.33
CA THR A 119 17.98 -1.37 7.56
C THR A 119 17.80 -0.48 8.80
N GLU A 120 18.20 0.79 8.76
CA GLU A 120 17.95 1.73 9.87
C GLU A 120 16.45 2.04 10.06
N ALA A 121 15.72 2.29 8.98
CA ALA A 121 14.26 2.48 9.04
C ALA A 121 13.54 1.25 9.63
N MET A 122 13.97 0.04 9.26
CA MET A 122 13.41 -1.22 9.71
C MET A 122 13.55 -1.43 11.22
N LYS A 123 14.63 -0.96 11.85
CA LYS A 123 14.77 -1.01 13.31
C LYS A 123 13.64 -0.25 14.00
N CYS A 124 13.31 0.94 13.52
CA CYS A 124 12.20 1.75 14.05
C CYS A 124 10.86 1.05 13.84
N LEU A 125 10.61 0.59 12.62
CA LEU A 125 9.36 -0.08 12.25
C LEU A 125 9.11 -1.37 13.04
N GLN A 126 10.15 -2.18 13.23
CA GLN A 126 10.08 -3.42 14.02
C GLN A 126 9.86 -3.15 15.50
N LEU A 127 10.50 -2.10 16.05
CA LEU A 127 10.28 -1.70 17.44
C LEU A 127 8.84 -1.21 17.67
N ILE A 128 8.25 -0.50 16.69
CA ILE A 128 6.83 -0.14 16.76
C ILE A 128 5.96 -1.40 16.69
N ALA A 129 6.24 -2.31 15.75
CA ALA A 129 5.45 -3.52 15.54
C ALA A 129 5.50 -4.51 16.73
N SER A 130 6.55 -4.47 17.56
CA SER A 130 6.66 -5.32 18.74
C SER A 130 5.89 -4.80 19.96
N ARG A 131 5.39 -3.56 19.92
CA ARG A 131 4.65 -2.95 21.02
C ARG A 131 3.14 -3.20 20.88
N PRO A 132 2.45 -3.62 21.95
CA PRO A 132 1.03 -3.99 21.86
C PRO A 132 0.10 -2.80 21.57
N ASN A 133 0.50 -1.58 21.91
CA ASN A 133 -0.33 -0.36 21.78
C ASN A 133 0.09 0.54 20.62
N CYS A 134 1.00 0.09 19.76
CA CYS A 134 1.47 0.88 18.62
C CYS A 134 1.13 0.18 17.31
N VAL A 135 0.89 0.97 16.27
CA VAL A 135 0.48 0.47 14.95
C VAL A 135 1.25 1.24 13.88
N ASN A 136 1.85 0.50 12.93
CA ASN A 136 2.42 1.09 11.73
C ASN A 136 1.31 1.30 10.68
N VAL A 137 1.26 2.50 10.09
CA VAL A 137 0.37 2.86 8.98
C VAL A 137 1.21 3.57 7.91
N LEU A 138 1.02 3.18 6.64
CA LEU A 138 1.73 3.73 5.50
C LEU A 138 0.78 4.62 4.69
N VAL A 139 1.21 5.85 4.42
CA VAL A 139 0.54 6.76 3.47
C VAL A 139 1.55 7.17 2.40
N THR A 140 1.23 6.94 1.13
CA THR A 140 2.14 7.19 0.00
C THR A 140 1.43 7.90 -1.15
N THR A 141 2.14 8.71 -1.92
CA THR A 141 1.61 9.37 -3.13
C THR A 141 1.64 8.49 -4.38
N THR A 142 2.10 7.23 -4.24
CA THR A 142 2.02 6.24 -5.31
C THR A 142 0.65 5.57 -5.33
N GLN A 143 0.14 5.28 -6.54
CA GLN A 143 -1.09 4.51 -6.71
C GLN A 143 -1.04 3.20 -5.89
N LEU A 144 -2.19 2.74 -5.42
CA LEU A 144 -2.24 1.68 -4.41
C LEU A 144 -1.58 0.39 -4.91
N VAL A 145 -1.90 -0.05 -6.12
CA VAL A 145 -1.38 -1.29 -6.70
C VAL A 145 0.17 -1.32 -6.77
N PRO A 146 0.85 -0.35 -7.42
CA PRO A 146 2.31 -0.32 -7.42
C PRO A 146 2.91 0.00 -6.04
N ALA A 147 2.18 0.66 -5.13
CA ALA A 147 2.61 0.82 -3.74
C ALA A 147 2.67 -0.53 -3.01
N LEU A 148 1.69 -1.40 -3.19
CA LEU A 148 1.69 -2.76 -2.60
C LEU A 148 2.83 -3.61 -3.14
N ALA A 149 3.10 -3.54 -4.44
CA ALA A 149 4.25 -4.19 -5.07
C ALA A 149 5.58 -3.69 -4.47
N LYS A 150 5.72 -2.37 -4.28
CA LYS A 150 6.87 -1.78 -3.58
C LYS A 150 7.02 -2.31 -2.16
N VAL A 151 5.96 -2.33 -1.38
CA VAL A 151 5.98 -2.82 0.01
C VAL A 151 6.49 -4.26 0.07
N LEU A 152 6.03 -5.13 -0.83
CA LEU A 152 6.53 -6.51 -0.90
C LEU A 152 8.00 -6.59 -1.30
N LEU A 153 8.39 -5.93 -2.39
CA LEU A 153 9.77 -6.00 -2.91
C LEU A 153 10.79 -5.33 -1.98
N TYR A 154 10.35 -4.40 -1.14
CA TYR A 154 11.21 -3.80 -0.11
C TYR A 154 11.21 -4.56 1.22
N GLY A 155 10.50 -5.70 1.31
CA GLY A 155 10.47 -6.53 2.53
C GLY A 155 9.65 -5.92 3.67
N LEU A 156 8.71 -5.02 3.36
CA LEU A 156 7.89 -4.29 4.31
C LEU A 156 6.53 -4.95 4.58
N GLY A 157 6.17 -6.01 3.85
CA GLY A 157 4.86 -6.66 3.95
C GLY A 157 4.54 -7.26 5.33
N SER A 158 5.56 -7.72 6.07
CA SER A 158 5.35 -8.21 7.44
C SER A 158 5.06 -7.08 8.43
N ILE A 159 5.57 -5.88 8.16
CA ILE A 159 5.48 -4.68 9.00
C ILE A 159 4.17 -3.94 8.81
N PHE A 160 3.70 -3.81 7.57
CA PHE A 160 2.46 -3.11 7.23
C PHE A 160 1.39 -4.12 6.82
N PRO A 161 0.41 -4.41 7.69
CA PRO A 161 -0.84 -5.04 7.25
C PRO A 161 -1.40 -4.28 6.04
N ILE A 162 -1.96 -4.99 5.07
CA ILE A 162 -2.44 -4.35 3.84
C ILE A 162 -3.55 -3.32 4.09
N GLU A 163 -4.35 -3.54 5.13
CA GLU A 163 -5.38 -2.61 5.60
C GLU A 163 -4.79 -1.36 6.23
N ASN A 164 -3.48 -1.29 6.46
CA ASN A 164 -2.80 -0.11 6.99
C ASN A 164 -2.02 0.64 5.91
N ILE A 165 -2.30 0.40 4.63
CA ILE A 165 -1.64 1.06 3.50
C ILE A 165 -2.67 1.92 2.76
N TYR A 166 -2.36 3.20 2.60
CA TYR A 166 -3.23 4.20 1.97
C TYR A 166 -2.50 4.89 0.82
N SER A 167 -3.14 4.94 -0.35
CA SER A 167 -2.73 5.72 -1.52
C SER A 167 -3.33 7.12 -1.44
N ALA A 168 -2.46 8.12 -1.31
CA ALA A 168 -2.80 9.53 -1.33
C ALA A 168 -2.83 10.12 -2.75
N THR A 169 -2.63 9.33 -3.81
CA THR A 169 -2.47 9.82 -5.19
C THR A 169 -3.65 10.68 -5.65
N LYS A 170 -4.88 10.28 -5.33
CA LYS A 170 -6.10 10.99 -5.76
C LYS A 170 -6.62 12.00 -4.75
N VAL A 171 -6.43 11.75 -3.45
CA VAL A 171 -7.10 12.49 -2.36
C VAL A 171 -6.17 13.34 -1.50
N GLY A 172 -4.85 13.22 -1.66
CA GLY A 172 -3.85 13.89 -0.85
C GLY A 172 -3.64 13.25 0.53
N LYS A 173 -2.53 13.63 1.20
CA LYS A 173 -2.13 13.03 2.49
C LYS A 173 -3.05 13.45 3.64
N GLU A 174 -3.53 14.71 3.65
CA GLU A 174 -4.48 15.22 4.66
C GLU A 174 -5.75 14.35 4.74
N SER A 175 -6.41 14.10 3.61
CA SER A 175 -7.59 13.23 3.53
C SER A 175 -7.30 11.80 4.02
N CYS A 176 -6.13 11.24 3.71
CA CYS A 176 -5.72 9.93 4.23
C CYS A 176 -5.55 9.96 5.76
N PHE A 177 -4.94 11.00 6.32
CA PHE A 177 -4.76 11.15 7.76
C PHE A 177 -6.10 11.30 8.49
N GLU A 178 -7.05 12.08 7.97
CA GLU A 178 -8.40 12.18 8.52
C GLU A 178 -9.13 10.84 8.52
N ARG A 179 -8.98 10.06 7.43
CA ARG A 179 -9.56 8.73 7.31
C ARG A 179 -8.95 7.75 8.31
N ILE A 180 -7.63 7.80 8.50
CA ILE A 180 -6.92 7.02 9.53
C ILE A 180 -7.42 7.42 10.92
N ALA A 181 -7.52 8.71 11.21
CA ALA A 181 -8.02 9.22 12.49
C ALA A 181 -9.48 8.82 12.76
N SER A 182 -10.30 8.77 11.72
CA SER A 182 -11.68 8.29 11.80
C SER A 182 -11.75 6.79 12.10
N ARG A 183 -10.81 5.99 11.57
CA ARG A 183 -10.74 4.54 11.80
C ARG A 183 -10.23 4.19 13.20
N PHE A 184 -9.14 4.81 13.65
CA PHE A 184 -8.49 4.50 14.93
C PHE A 184 -9.06 5.34 16.11
N GLY A 185 -9.84 6.39 15.81
CA GLY A 185 -10.53 7.22 16.81
C GLY A 185 -9.66 8.34 17.37
N ARG A 186 -10.16 9.08 18.36
CA ARG A 186 -9.47 10.27 18.91
C ARG A 186 -8.52 10.00 20.09
N LYS A 187 -8.49 8.76 20.59
CA LYS A 187 -7.68 8.38 21.76
C LYS A 187 -6.19 8.19 21.46
N PRO A 188 -5.78 7.58 20.33
CA PRO A 188 -4.37 7.42 20.02
C PRO A 188 -3.66 8.75 19.77
N VAL A 189 -2.36 8.77 20.00
CA VAL A 189 -1.48 9.85 19.53
C VAL A 189 -1.03 9.50 18.11
N TYR A 190 -1.34 10.36 17.15
CA TYR A 190 -0.90 10.21 15.77
C TYR A 190 0.44 10.89 15.57
N VAL A 191 1.48 10.13 15.25
CA VAL A 191 2.80 10.69 14.92
C VAL A 191 3.05 10.47 13.44
N VAL A 192 3.22 11.56 12.70
CA VAL A 192 3.51 11.52 11.28
C VAL A 192 5.03 11.51 11.09
N VAL A 193 5.54 10.55 10.33
CA VAL A 193 6.97 10.41 10.02
C VAL A 193 7.15 10.53 8.51
N GLY A 194 8.02 11.42 8.05
CA GLY A 194 8.27 11.61 6.63
C GLY A 194 9.33 12.67 6.33
N ASP A 195 9.67 12.82 5.06
CA ASP A 195 10.70 13.75 4.58
C ASP A 195 10.10 14.95 3.83
N GLY A 196 8.92 14.76 3.22
CA GLY A 196 8.25 15.74 2.36
C GLY A 196 7.51 16.85 3.09
N ARG A 197 7.16 17.89 2.33
CA ARG A 197 6.38 19.04 2.83
C ARG A 197 4.89 18.71 2.95
N ASP A 198 4.37 17.88 2.06
CA ASP A 198 2.93 17.58 2.00
C ASP A 198 2.44 16.89 3.28
N GLU A 199 3.20 15.90 3.78
CA GLU A 199 2.90 15.21 5.04
C GLU A 199 3.08 16.12 6.27
N GLU A 200 4.04 17.03 6.24
CA GLU A 200 4.26 17.97 7.36
C GLU A 200 3.15 19.00 7.43
N MET A 201 2.72 19.54 6.28
CA MET A 201 1.59 20.48 6.21
C MET A 201 0.30 19.82 6.68
N ALA A 202 0.01 18.61 6.19
CA ALA A 202 -1.14 17.82 6.60
C ALA A 202 -1.11 17.48 8.11
N ALA A 203 0.06 17.09 8.64
CA ALA A 203 0.23 16.82 10.06
C ALA A 203 -0.05 18.08 10.90
N LYS A 204 0.44 19.25 10.45
CA LYS A 204 0.22 20.52 11.12
C LYS A 204 -1.25 20.96 11.11
N GLN A 205 -1.99 20.72 10.03
CA GLN A 205 -3.42 21.04 9.95
C GLN A 205 -4.26 20.20 10.93
N LEU A 206 -3.83 18.97 11.20
CA LEU A 206 -4.53 18.02 12.09
C LEU A 206 -3.97 18.00 13.51
N ASP A 207 -3.05 18.91 13.85
CA ASP A 207 -2.33 18.95 15.13
C ASP A 207 -1.62 17.63 15.50
N PHE A 208 -1.13 16.89 14.48
CA PHE A 208 -0.35 15.67 14.67
C PHE A 208 1.14 16.00 14.80
N PRO A 209 1.84 15.51 15.84
CA PRO A 209 3.30 15.59 15.91
C PRO A 209 3.97 15.07 14.64
N PHE A 210 4.92 15.84 14.10
CA PHE A 210 5.67 15.48 12.90
C PHE A 210 7.13 15.18 13.24
N TRP A 211 7.61 14.02 12.83
CA TRP A 211 9.02 13.63 12.90
C TRP A 211 9.63 13.63 11.50
N ARG A 212 10.47 14.64 11.22
CA ARG A 212 11.13 14.74 9.92
C ARG A 212 12.27 13.74 9.80
N ILE A 213 12.39 13.09 8.65
CA ILE A 213 13.55 12.29 8.26
C ILE A 213 14.26 12.97 7.09
N GLN A 214 15.53 13.34 7.24
CA GLN A 214 16.38 13.85 6.16
C GLN A 214 17.67 13.04 6.00
N THR A 215 18.13 12.42 7.08
CA THR A 215 19.40 11.71 7.17
C THR A 215 19.24 10.43 7.99
N HIS A 216 20.23 9.51 7.92
CA HIS A 216 20.26 8.32 8.77
C HIS A 216 20.22 8.64 10.27
N HIS A 217 20.75 9.80 10.67
CA HIS A 217 20.75 10.21 12.08
C HIS A 217 19.33 10.42 12.64
N ASP A 218 18.39 10.81 11.78
CA ASP A 218 17.00 11.04 12.18
C ASP A 218 16.30 9.72 12.55
N PHE A 219 16.63 8.62 11.87
CA PHE A 219 16.17 7.29 12.27
C PHE A 219 16.77 6.85 13.61
N VAL A 220 18.06 7.12 13.83
CA VAL A 220 18.71 6.80 15.11
C VAL A 220 18.04 7.55 16.26
N ASN A 221 17.69 8.81 16.05
CA ASN A 221 16.98 9.62 17.06
C ASN A 221 15.53 9.16 17.24
N LEU A 222 14.84 8.78 16.16
CA LEU A 222 13.51 8.20 16.24
C LEU A 222 13.53 6.90 17.05
N TYR A 223 14.48 6.02 16.77
CA TYR A 223 14.66 4.75 17.49
C TYR A 223 14.89 4.98 18.99
N LYS A 224 15.74 5.96 19.35
CA LYS A 224 15.97 6.35 20.76
C LYS A 224 14.71 6.90 21.41
N ALA A 225 13.95 7.75 20.72
CA ALA A 225 12.69 8.27 21.24
C ALA A 225 11.68 7.13 21.48
N LEU A 226 11.55 6.22 20.52
CA LEU A 226 10.71 5.04 20.63
C LEU A 226 11.12 4.12 21.78
N SER A 227 12.42 3.95 22.05
CA SER A 227 12.89 3.05 23.12
C SER A 227 12.75 3.65 24.53
N ILE A 228 12.79 4.97 24.66
CA ILE A 228 12.69 5.67 25.95
C ILE A 228 11.23 6.01 26.28
N CYS A 229 10.46 6.46 25.29
CA CYS A 229 9.08 6.83 25.50
C CYS A 229 8.22 5.56 25.49
N GLY A 230 7.67 5.22 26.65
CA GLY A 230 6.59 4.24 26.81
C GLY A 230 5.25 4.67 26.18
N LEU A 231 5.28 5.28 24.99
CA LEU A 231 4.11 5.56 24.13
C LEU A 231 3.21 4.32 23.91
#